data_AF-A0A3Q7G5Z6-F1
#
_entry.id   AF-A0A3Q7G5Z6-F1
#
_cell.length_a   1.000
_cell.length_b   1.000
_cell.length_c   1.000
_cell.angle_alpha   90.00
_cell.angle_beta   90.00
_cell.angle_gamma   90.00
#
_symmetry.space_group_name_H-M   'P 1'
#
loop_
_entity.id
_entity.type
_entity.pdbx_description
1 polymer ?
#
loop_
_entity_poly.entity_id
_entity_poly.type
_entity_poly.pdbx_seq_one_letter_code
_entity_poly.pdbx_strand_id
1 'polypeptide(L)'
;MISMEEKNEQEEEYNEDELLKNNNSSVQNSSSSNWFIKMLSSQAEIITTVFISLVSPIFYILSFANIFEEEEESEKKVSVAVHVVATVSSKLLHGVALLLKKFGAGILGAAYVAIVLISLLMVSGILGFGFVRMWMEEPVILREPLYFDYADGNPKAVFSFGGGYDNDAGVPLGHTMYVSLFLLMPESDFNRDIGVFQLVAESLSKEGLVMATSSHPCMLRFRSLPIRLMREFIMSVPLVLGLTAETQTIVVTMLKHKEGLPRTEAIRITMIPRAGTFGLPQLYQSQIILKSQPPWYKNLVYKWKWTISVWASMYMYATLLVILLSWCRPLVFPVIATSFMTSADVNSTAEAPEEPQEEGREESDVSESVRRWRQSRRKRKAMLQQSVSPEFADDSASSISITREDTADSSE
;
A
#
# COMPACT_ATOMS: atom_id res chain seq x y z
N MET A 1 38.10 27.43 34.45
CA MET A 1 37.92 25.97 34.54
C MET A 1 36.50 25.62 35.01
N ILE A 2 35.48 26.38 34.60
CA ILE A 2 34.07 26.19 35.02
C ILE A 2 33.16 25.96 33.79
N SER A 3 33.62 26.29 32.58
CA SER A 3 32.83 26.12 31.34
C SER A 3 32.87 24.70 30.74
N MET A 4 33.68 23.79 31.28
CA MET A 4 33.81 22.42 30.77
C MET A 4 32.94 21.43 31.55
N GLU A 5 32.61 21.71 32.82
CA GLU A 5 31.72 20.89 33.65
C GLU A 5 30.25 21.03 33.19
N GLU A 6 29.76 22.26 32.99
CA GLU A 6 28.38 22.53 32.52
C GLU A 6 28.09 21.92 31.14
N LYS A 7 29.12 21.77 30.29
CA LYS A 7 28.98 21.16 28.98
C LYS A 7 28.84 19.65 29.04
N ASN A 8 29.50 18.99 29.99
CA ASN A 8 29.37 17.56 30.19
C ASN A 8 28.02 17.22 30.86
N GLU A 9 27.55 18.04 31.80
CA GLU A 9 26.24 17.83 32.42
C GLU A 9 25.08 17.98 31.42
N GLN A 10 25.17 18.94 30.49
CA GLN A 10 24.18 19.06 29.41
C GLN A 10 24.24 17.93 28.37
N GLU A 11 25.42 17.36 28.12
CA GLU A 11 25.57 16.22 27.20
C GLU A 11 25.08 14.91 27.83
N GLU A 12 25.21 14.75 29.16
CA GLU A 12 24.63 13.62 29.89
C GLU A 12 23.11 13.71 29.99
N GLU A 13 22.54 14.89 30.29
CA GLU A 13 21.08 15.10 30.36
C GLU A 13 20.40 14.87 28.99
N TYR A 14 21.03 15.31 27.90
CA TYR A 14 20.51 15.08 26.54
C TYR A 14 20.53 13.60 26.14
N ASN A 15 21.52 12.84 26.62
CA ASN A 15 21.67 11.42 26.29
C ASN A 15 20.73 10.54 27.11
N GLU A 16 20.44 10.91 28.36
CA GLU A 16 19.41 10.25 29.18
C GLU A 16 18.00 10.44 28.60
N ASP A 17 17.69 11.64 28.10
CA ASP A 17 16.41 11.92 27.43
C ASP A 17 16.24 11.12 26.12
N GLU A 18 17.31 10.91 25.36
CA GLU A 18 17.28 10.10 24.14
C GLU A 18 17.15 8.59 24.43
N LEU A 19 17.75 8.11 25.54
CA LEU A 19 17.60 6.75 26.05
C LEU A 19 16.19 6.48 26.59
N LEU A 20 15.58 7.44 27.30
CA LEU A 20 14.19 7.35 27.78
C LEU A 20 13.19 7.35 26.62
N LYS A 21 13.48 8.08 25.53
CA LYS A 21 12.63 8.13 24.34
C LYS A 21 12.69 6.83 23.51
N ASN A 22 13.85 6.19 23.44
CA ASN A 22 14.02 4.88 22.79
C ASN A 22 13.44 3.72 23.62
N ASN A 23 13.48 3.81 24.94
CA ASN A 23 12.79 2.85 25.81
C ASN A 23 11.25 3.02 25.74
N ASN A 24 10.74 4.25 25.62
CA ASN A 24 9.31 4.46 25.43
C ASN A 24 8.80 4.06 24.03
N SER A 25 9.61 4.20 22.97
CA SER A 25 9.22 3.76 21.61
C SER A 25 9.21 2.24 21.46
N SER A 26 10.09 1.51 22.15
CA SER A 26 10.06 0.04 22.22
C SER A 26 8.88 -0.48 23.05
N VAL A 27 8.49 0.23 24.12
CA VAL A 27 7.28 -0.08 24.92
C VAL A 27 6.00 0.19 24.13
N GLN A 28 5.96 1.22 23.28
CA GLN A 28 4.78 1.54 22.46
C GLN A 28 4.60 0.59 21.27
N ASN A 29 5.69 0.05 20.71
CA ASN A 29 5.66 -1.03 19.74
C ASN A 29 5.23 -2.38 20.35
N SER A 30 5.45 -2.60 21.65
CA SER A 30 4.94 -3.80 22.35
C SER A 30 3.41 -3.81 22.43
N SER A 31 2.76 -2.65 22.60
CA SER A 31 1.29 -2.58 22.66
C SER A 31 0.66 -2.84 21.29
N SER A 32 1.30 -2.39 20.20
CA SER A 32 0.84 -2.61 18.82
C SER A 32 1.18 -4.01 18.27
N SER A 33 2.18 -4.70 18.83
CA SER A 33 2.37 -6.14 18.55
C SER A 33 1.40 -6.99 19.39
N ASN A 34 1.10 -6.59 20.63
CA ASN A 34 0.21 -7.32 21.52
C ASN A 34 -1.24 -7.36 21.04
N TRP A 35 -1.80 -6.25 20.50
CA TRP A 35 -3.15 -6.31 19.90
C TRP A 35 -3.19 -7.15 18.62
N PHE A 36 -2.11 -7.15 17.81
CA PHE A 36 -2.03 -7.92 16.57
C PHE A 36 -1.85 -9.41 16.85
N ILE A 37 -1.03 -9.78 17.84
CA ILE A 37 -0.90 -11.15 18.33
C ILE A 37 -2.21 -11.62 18.97
N LYS A 38 -2.90 -10.76 19.74
CA LYS A 38 -4.25 -11.06 20.24
C LYS A 38 -5.28 -11.21 19.13
N MET A 39 -5.20 -10.41 18.07
CA MET A 39 -6.10 -10.52 16.92
C MET A 39 -5.81 -11.80 16.14
N LEU A 40 -4.54 -12.14 15.92
CA LEU A 40 -4.13 -13.36 15.22
C LEU A 40 -4.45 -14.63 16.04
N SER A 41 -4.27 -14.59 17.36
CA SER A 41 -4.69 -15.63 18.30
C SER A 41 -6.21 -15.78 18.31
N SER A 42 -6.96 -14.68 18.30
CA SER A 42 -8.43 -14.74 18.25
C SER A 42 -8.93 -15.28 16.90
N GLN A 43 -8.28 -14.91 15.79
CA GLN A 43 -8.57 -15.50 14.47
C GLN A 43 -8.23 -16.99 14.44
N ALA A 44 -7.12 -17.41 15.06
CA ALA A 44 -6.74 -18.82 15.18
C ALA A 44 -7.70 -19.62 16.08
N GLU A 45 -8.20 -19.04 17.17
CA GLU A 45 -9.23 -19.66 18.03
C GLU A 45 -10.57 -19.83 17.31
N ILE A 46 -10.98 -18.83 16.51
CA ILE A 46 -12.19 -18.94 15.70
C ILE A 46 -12.02 -20.02 14.62
N ILE A 47 -10.88 -20.04 13.93
CA ILE A 47 -10.58 -21.05 12.91
C ILE A 47 -10.51 -22.45 13.52
N THR A 48 -9.82 -22.62 14.64
CA THR A 48 -9.73 -23.92 15.34
C THR A 48 -11.08 -24.37 15.90
N THR A 49 -11.91 -23.47 16.41
CA THR A 49 -13.28 -23.79 16.85
C THR A 49 -14.17 -24.21 15.68
N VAL A 50 -14.02 -23.57 14.51
CA VAL A 50 -14.72 -23.96 13.28
C VAL A 50 -14.24 -25.32 12.78
N PHE A 51 -12.93 -25.60 12.81
CA PHE A 51 -12.38 -26.92 12.48
C PHE A 51 -12.82 -28.00 13.47
N ILE A 52 -12.82 -27.73 14.78
CA ILE A 52 -13.31 -28.65 15.82
C ILE A 52 -14.81 -28.89 15.66
N SER A 53 -15.60 -27.87 15.31
CA SER A 53 -17.03 -28.00 15.02
C SER A 53 -17.32 -28.75 13.71
N LEU A 54 -16.40 -28.73 12.74
CA LEU A 54 -16.49 -29.50 11.49
C LEU A 54 -16.05 -30.96 11.68
N VAL A 55 -15.11 -31.21 12.58
CA VAL A 55 -14.51 -32.52 12.86
C VAL A 55 -15.31 -33.31 13.92
N SER A 56 -15.97 -32.63 14.85
CA SER A 56 -16.82 -33.23 15.90
C SER A 56 -17.94 -34.14 15.37
N PRO A 57 -18.68 -33.77 14.30
CA PRO A 57 -19.67 -34.66 13.67
C PRO A 57 -19.02 -35.89 13.02
N ILE A 58 -17.81 -35.75 12.46
CA ILE A 58 -17.08 -36.83 11.77
C ILE A 58 -16.57 -37.85 12.79
N PHE A 59 -16.07 -37.41 13.95
CA PHE A 59 -15.67 -38.30 15.05
C PHE A 59 -16.85 -39.03 15.70
N TYR A 60 -18.02 -38.39 15.81
CA TYR A 60 -19.24 -39.06 16.29
C TYR A 60 -19.70 -40.16 15.31
N ILE A 61 -19.61 -39.91 13.99
CA ILE A 61 -19.95 -40.90 12.96
C ILE A 61 -18.93 -42.04 12.94
N LEU A 62 -17.62 -41.77 13.08
CA LEU A 62 -16.58 -42.80 13.16
C LEU A 62 -16.69 -43.65 14.43
N SER A 63 -17.02 -43.03 15.57
CA SER A 63 -17.26 -43.75 16.83
C SER A 63 -18.52 -44.61 16.74
N PHE A 64 -19.55 -44.18 16.01
CA PHE A 64 -20.77 -44.97 15.78
C PHE A 64 -20.52 -46.10 14.76
N ALA A 65 -19.70 -45.87 13.75
CA ALA A 65 -19.29 -46.90 12.79
C ALA A 65 -18.42 -47.99 13.44
N ASN A 66 -17.54 -47.64 14.38
CA ASN A 66 -16.77 -48.62 15.17
C ASN A 66 -17.64 -49.46 16.12
N ILE A 67 -18.79 -48.94 16.57
CA ILE A 67 -19.76 -49.73 17.38
C ILE A 67 -20.48 -50.78 16.50
N PHE A 68 -20.60 -50.54 15.19
CA PHE A 68 -21.24 -51.48 14.25
C PHE A 68 -20.33 -52.62 13.78
N GLU A 69 -19.00 -52.50 13.94
CA GLU A 69 -18.06 -53.60 13.65
C GLU A 69 -18.00 -54.64 14.79
N GLU A 70 -18.53 -54.34 15.98
CA GLU A 70 -18.40 -55.23 17.16
C GLU A 70 -19.62 -56.13 17.42
N GLU A 71 -20.71 -56.04 16.64
CA GLU A 71 -21.96 -56.77 16.89
C GLU A 71 -22.29 -57.85 15.82
N GLU A 72 -21.26 -58.45 15.22
CA GLU A 72 -21.41 -59.59 14.31
C GLU A 72 -20.99 -60.92 14.97
N GLU A 73 -21.52 -61.25 16.15
CA GLU A 73 -21.50 -62.64 16.64
C GLU A 73 -22.60 -62.94 17.67
N SER A 74 -23.77 -63.40 17.21
CA SER A 74 -24.45 -64.61 17.73
C SER A 74 -25.86 -64.75 17.18
N GLU A 75 -26.06 -65.80 16.38
CA GLU A 75 -27.38 -66.24 15.93
C GLU A 75 -28.22 -66.83 17.07
N LYS A 76 -29.51 -66.45 17.14
CA LYS A 76 -30.71 -67.30 17.22
C LYS A 76 -31.81 -66.68 18.10
N LYS A 77 -32.81 -66.06 17.46
CA LYS A 77 -34.26 -66.38 17.60
C LYS A 77 -35.07 -65.38 16.77
N VAL A 78 -35.54 -65.88 15.63
CA VAL A 78 -36.38 -65.18 14.66
C VAL A 78 -37.83 -65.12 15.17
N SER A 79 -38.46 -63.95 15.01
CA SER A 79 -39.91 -63.67 14.84
C SER A 79 -40.60 -62.69 15.79
N VAL A 80 -39.93 -62.13 16.81
CA VAL A 80 -40.48 -60.99 17.60
C VAL A 80 -39.66 -59.70 17.46
N ALA A 81 -38.40 -59.81 17.03
CA ALA A 81 -37.52 -58.65 16.82
C ALA A 81 -37.91 -57.80 15.58
N VAL A 82 -38.62 -58.36 14.60
CA VAL A 82 -38.90 -57.66 13.32
C VAL A 82 -39.83 -56.46 13.50
N HIS A 83 -40.79 -56.52 14.44
CA HIS A 83 -41.72 -55.41 14.65
C HIS A 83 -41.14 -54.31 15.54
N VAL A 84 -40.22 -54.65 16.47
CA VAL A 84 -39.54 -53.67 17.34
C VAL A 84 -38.40 -52.98 16.58
N VAL A 85 -37.63 -53.74 15.77
CA VAL A 85 -36.57 -53.20 14.91
C VAL A 85 -37.13 -52.26 13.83
N ALA A 86 -38.31 -52.53 13.27
CA ALA A 86 -38.95 -51.64 12.30
C ALA A 86 -39.42 -50.30 12.91
N THR A 87 -39.96 -50.28 14.13
CA THR A 87 -40.37 -49.05 14.82
C THR A 87 -39.20 -48.23 15.38
N VAL A 88 -38.10 -48.87 15.76
CA VAL A 88 -36.88 -48.16 16.20
C VAL A 88 -36.16 -47.55 14.98
N SER A 89 -36.14 -48.27 13.85
CA SER A 89 -35.58 -47.80 12.59
C SER A 89 -36.31 -46.56 12.03
N SER A 90 -37.64 -46.46 12.18
CA SER A 90 -38.41 -45.32 11.65
C SER A 90 -38.24 -44.02 12.45
N LYS A 91 -38.09 -44.10 13.78
CA LYS A 91 -37.75 -42.94 14.63
C LYS A 91 -36.29 -42.50 14.43
N LEU A 92 -35.38 -43.45 14.22
CA LEU A 92 -33.98 -43.19 13.91
C LEU A 92 -33.82 -42.57 12.51
N LEU A 93 -34.55 -43.05 11.50
CA LEU A 93 -34.61 -42.45 10.16
C LEU A 93 -35.17 -41.02 10.18
N HIS A 94 -36.19 -40.75 10.99
CA HIS A 94 -36.72 -39.39 11.16
C HIS A 94 -35.71 -38.44 11.85
N GLY A 95 -35.01 -38.91 12.87
CA GLY A 95 -33.97 -38.15 13.55
C GLY A 95 -32.76 -37.87 12.65
N VAL A 96 -32.29 -38.87 11.92
CA VAL A 96 -31.20 -38.74 10.95
C VAL A 96 -31.58 -37.79 9.80
N ALA A 97 -32.80 -37.86 9.27
CA ALA A 97 -33.27 -36.94 8.23
C ALA A 97 -33.36 -35.48 8.72
N LEU A 98 -33.78 -35.27 9.97
CA LEU A 98 -33.86 -33.93 10.58
C LEU A 98 -32.46 -33.35 10.81
N LEU A 99 -31.51 -34.17 11.26
CA LEU A 99 -30.11 -33.78 11.40
C LEU A 99 -29.48 -33.49 10.04
N LEU A 100 -29.71 -34.33 9.03
CA LEU A 100 -29.20 -34.11 7.67
C LEU A 100 -29.73 -32.81 7.05
N LYS A 101 -31.00 -32.47 7.32
CA LYS A 101 -31.60 -31.20 6.90
C LYS A 101 -31.00 -29.98 7.61
N LYS A 102 -30.65 -30.11 8.88
CA LYS A 102 -29.93 -29.08 9.66
C LYS A 102 -28.48 -28.92 9.18
N PHE A 103 -27.77 -30.02 8.91
CA PHE A 103 -26.43 -29.99 8.33
C PHE A 103 -26.42 -29.39 6.92
N GLY A 104 -27.40 -29.74 6.08
CA GLY A 104 -27.57 -29.16 4.75
C GLY A 104 -27.80 -27.65 4.79
N ALA A 105 -28.61 -27.15 5.73
CA ALA A 105 -28.82 -25.72 5.93
C ALA A 105 -27.55 -24.99 6.39
N GLY A 106 -26.75 -25.62 7.26
CA GLY A 106 -25.45 -25.08 7.70
C GLY A 106 -24.41 -25.01 6.58
N ILE A 107 -24.30 -26.06 5.77
CA ILE A 107 -23.39 -26.10 4.60
C ILE A 107 -23.82 -25.05 3.57
N LEU A 108 -25.12 -24.90 3.32
CA LEU A 108 -25.63 -23.90 2.39
C LEU A 108 -25.37 -22.47 2.88
N GLY A 109 -25.50 -22.22 4.19
CA GLY A 109 -25.11 -20.95 4.82
C GLY A 109 -23.61 -20.67 4.71
N ALA A 110 -22.76 -21.67 4.96
CA ALA A 110 -21.31 -21.55 4.82
C ALA A 110 -20.90 -21.28 3.36
N ALA A 111 -21.53 -21.97 2.40
CA ALA A 111 -21.30 -21.75 0.97
C ALA A 111 -21.70 -20.32 0.55
N TYR A 112 -22.84 -19.81 1.04
CA TYR A 112 -23.26 -18.44 0.79
C TYR A 112 -22.25 -17.41 1.33
N VAL A 113 -21.80 -17.58 2.58
CA VAL A 113 -20.77 -16.70 3.17
C VAL A 113 -19.46 -16.79 2.40
N ALA A 114 -19.05 -17.98 1.96
CA ALA A 114 -17.86 -18.16 1.15
C ALA A 114 -17.95 -17.43 -0.20
N ILE A 115 -19.09 -17.51 -0.90
CA ILE A 115 -19.32 -16.78 -2.16
C ILE A 115 -19.24 -15.27 -1.94
N VAL A 116 -19.86 -14.76 -0.86
CA VAL A 116 -19.80 -13.33 -0.51
C VAL A 116 -18.36 -12.91 -0.23
N LEU A 117 -17.59 -13.67 0.54
CA LEU A 117 -16.19 -13.36 0.85
C LEU A 117 -15.29 -13.38 -0.40
N ILE A 118 -15.49 -14.35 -1.31
CA ILE A 118 -14.74 -14.44 -2.57
C ILE A 118 -15.07 -13.24 -3.49
N SER A 119 -16.34 -12.89 -3.61
CA SER A 119 -16.74 -11.71 -4.41
C SER A 119 -16.15 -10.41 -3.84
N LEU A 120 -16.12 -10.27 -2.51
CA LEU A 120 -15.51 -9.13 -1.84
C LEU A 120 -14.01 -9.04 -2.11
N LEU A 121 -13.31 -10.18 -2.07
CA LEU A 121 -11.89 -10.28 -2.39
C LEU A 121 -11.64 -9.82 -3.84
N MET A 122 -12.43 -10.32 -4.80
CA MET A 122 -12.31 -9.92 -6.21
C MET A 122 -12.52 -8.42 -6.40
N VAL A 123 -13.57 -7.84 -5.81
CA VAL A 123 -13.86 -6.40 -5.90
C VAL A 123 -12.73 -5.58 -5.26
N SER A 124 -12.26 -5.97 -4.07
CA SER A 124 -11.16 -5.28 -3.39
C SER A 124 -9.84 -5.35 -4.15
N GLY A 125 -9.54 -6.48 -4.80
CA GLY A 125 -8.36 -6.67 -5.63
C GLY A 125 -8.38 -5.77 -6.87
N ILE A 126 -9.51 -5.70 -7.58
CA ILE A 126 -9.67 -4.82 -8.74
C ILE A 126 -9.54 -3.35 -8.33
N LEU A 127 -10.17 -2.96 -7.21
CA LEU A 127 -10.15 -1.57 -6.74
C LEU A 127 -8.77 -1.17 -6.21
N GLY A 128 -8.09 -2.04 -5.47
CA GLY A 128 -6.73 -1.82 -4.97
C GLY A 128 -5.70 -1.74 -6.10
N PHE A 129 -5.75 -2.67 -7.06
CA PHE A 129 -4.88 -2.64 -8.23
C PHE A 129 -5.15 -1.43 -9.13
N GLY A 130 -6.42 -1.09 -9.35
CA GLY A 130 -6.84 0.08 -10.11
C GLY A 130 -6.36 1.38 -9.47
N PHE A 131 -6.46 1.51 -8.14
CA PHE A 131 -6.00 2.67 -7.40
C PHE A 131 -4.48 2.88 -7.55
N VAL A 132 -3.68 1.81 -7.40
CA VAL A 132 -2.23 1.89 -7.58
C VAL A 132 -1.87 2.23 -9.03
N ARG A 133 -2.56 1.66 -10.01
CA ARG A 133 -2.32 1.97 -11.42
C ARG A 133 -2.65 3.43 -11.76
N MET A 134 -3.71 4.00 -11.18
CA MET A 134 -4.07 5.41 -11.38
C MET A 134 -3.04 6.37 -10.74
N TRP A 135 -2.41 5.97 -9.64
CA TRP A 135 -1.35 6.75 -8.98
C TRP A 135 0.02 6.63 -9.66
N MET A 136 0.21 5.57 -10.46
CA MET A 136 1.49 5.23 -11.06
C MET A 136 1.64 5.94 -12.40
N GLU A 137 2.36 7.06 -12.38
CA GLU A 137 2.75 7.77 -13.60
C GLU A 137 3.94 7.07 -14.26
N GLU A 138 3.79 6.69 -15.53
CA GLU A 138 4.81 5.94 -16.27
C GLU A 138 5.92 6.87 -16.79
N PRO A 139 7.20 6.46 -16.75
CA PRO A 139 8.29 7.24 -17.32
C PRO A 139 8.12 7.32 -18.84
N VAL A 140 7.84 8.51 -19.34
CA VAL A 140 7.74 8.78 -20.77
C VAL A 140 9.13 8.71 -21.40
N ILE A 141 9.29 7.84 -22.40
CA ILE A 141 10.48 7.73 -23.24
C ILE A 141 10.07 8.11 -24.66
N LEU A 142 10.56 9.25 -25.15
CA LEU A 142 10.34 9.69 -26.53
C LEU A 142 11.62 9.54 -27.33
N ARG A 143 11.51 9.05 -28.56
CA ARG A 143 12.63 8.93 -29.48
C ARG A 143 12.20 9.46 -30.82
N GLU A 144 12.77 10.59 -31.21
CA GLU A 144 12.37 11.29 -32.42
C GLU A 144 13.58 11.63 -33.30
N PRO A 145 13.41 11.61 -34.64
CA PRO A 145 14.46 12.05 -35.55
C PRO A 145 14.70 13.56 -35.38
N LEU A 146 15.96 13.95 -35.43
CA LEU A 146 16.39 15.32 -35.31
C LEU A 146 17.10 15.72 -36.61
N TYR A 147 16.74 16.86 -37.18
CA TYR A 147 17.33 17.36 -38.42
C TYR A 147 18.11 18.64 -38.17
N PHE A 148 19.39 18.62 -38.52
CA PHE A 148 20.27 19.79 -38.42
C PHE A 148 20.13 20.65 -39.67
N ASP A 149 19.87 21.94 -39.46
CA ASP A 149 19.93 22.96 -40.50
C ASP A 149 21.36 23.46 -40.63
N TYR A 150 21.94 23.33 -41.84
CA TYR A 150 23.31 23.73 -42.17
C TYR A 150 23.38 25.09 -42.88
N ALA A 151 22.30 25.87 -42.90
CA ALA A 151 22.33 27.24 -43.42
C ALA A 151 23.25 28.15 -42.59
N ASP A 152 23.31 27.92 -41.27
CA ASP A 152 24.17 28.64 -40.35
C ASP A 152 25.55 27.95 -40.20
N GLY A 153 26.58 28.73 -39.90
CA GLY A 153 27.93 28.19 -39.61
C GLY A 153 27.98 27.26 -38.38
N ASN A 154 26.97 27.34 -37.50
CA ASN A 154 26.73 26.40 -36.41
C ASN A 154 25.37 25.74 -36.63
N PRO A 155 25.31 24.50 -37.12
CA PRO A 155 24.05 23.90 -37.50
C PRO A 155 23.17 23.66 -36.27
N LYS A 156 21.90 24.02 -36.40
CA LYS A 156 20.90 23.97 -35.33
C LYS A 156 19.81 22.97 -35.69
N ALA A 157 19.36 22.24 -34.69
CA ALA A 157 18.18 21.40 -34.79
C ALA A 157 17.23 21.72 -33.65
N VAL A 158 15.95 21.85 -33.94
CA VAL A 158 14.93 22.16 -32.94
C VAL A 158 13.94 21.01 -32.90
N PHE A 159 13.79 20.42 -31.71
CA PHE A 159 12.74 19.47 -31.40
C PHE A 159 11.63 20.22 -30.65
N SER A 160 10.38 20.10 -31.08
CA SER A 160 9.23 20.71 -30.40
C SER A 160 8.37 19.62 -29.77
N PHE A 161 7.96 19.83 -28.53
CA PHE A 161 6.95 19.01 -27.87
C PHE A 161 5.62 19.28 -28.58
N GLY A 162 5.14 18.31 -29.35
CA GLY A 162 4.10 18.47 -30.36
C GLY A 162 3.00 19.47 -30.01
N GLY A 163 2.87 20.53 -30.81
CA GLY A 163 1.83 21.57 -30.70
C GLY A 163 0.46 21.16 -31.25
N GLY A 164 0.14 19.87 -31.23
CA GLY A 164 -1.19 19.38 -31.55
C GLY A 164 -2.17 19.68 -30.40
N TYR A 165 -3.46 19.77 -30.71
CA TYR A 165 -4.54 20.06 -29.76
C TYR A 165 -4.62 19.13 -28.53
N ASP A 166 -3.83 18.05 -28.51
CA ASP A 166 -3.63 17.18 -27.34
C ASP A 166 -2.51 17.74 -26.44
N ASN A 167 -2.92 18.33 -25.31
CA ASN A 167 -2.05 18.90 -24.27
C ASN A 167 -1.10 17.88 -23.58
N ASP A 168 -1.10 16.63 -24.03
CA ASP A 168 -0.44 15.47 -23.41
C ASP A 168 0.94 15.14 -24.00
N ALA A 169 1.39 15.81 -25.07
CA ALA A 169 2.67 15.48 -25.71
C ALA A 169 3.93 15.96 -24.97
N GLY A 170 3.78 16.73 -23.88
CA GLY A 170 4.90 17.29 -23.13
C GLY A 170 5.16 16.55 -21.81
N VAL A 171 6.42 16.55 -21.36
CA VAL A 171 6.82 15.99 -20.06
C VAL A 171 5.94 16.54 -18.93
N PRO A 172 5.43 15.71 -18.00
CA PRO A 172 4.57 16.19 -16.93
C PRO A 172 5.34 17.08 -15.95
N LEU A 173 4.63 18.04 -15.34
CA LEU A 173 5.23 18.98 -14.39
C LEU A 173 5.92 18.26 -13.23
N GLY A 174 7.08 18.76 -12.81
CA GLY A 174 7.86 18.23 -11.69
C GLY A 174 8.73 17.01 -12.01
N HIS A 175 8.64 16.45 -13.22
CA HIS A 175 9.54 15.38 -13.67
C HIS A 175 10.93 15.93 -13.98
N THR A 176 11.93 15.08 -13.84
CA THR A 176 13.28 15.40 -14.31
C THR A 176 13.46 14.82 -15.72
N MET A 177 13.67 15.69 -16.68
CA MET A 177 13.87 15.38 -18.08
C MET A 177 15.36 15.18 -18.35
N TYR A 178 15.71 14.02 -18.91
CA TYR A 178 17.04 13.70 -19.40
C TYR A 178 17.00 13.67 -20.92
N VAL A 179 17.70 14.61 -21.54
CA VAL A 179 17.87 14.68 -22.98
C VAL A 179 19.17 13.99 -23.34
N SER A 180 19.08 12.98 -24.20
CA SER A 180 20.25 12.34 -24.80
C SER A 180 20.18 12.50 -26.32
N LEU A 181 21.32 12.75 -26.95
CA LEU A 181 21.43 12.83 -28.40
C LEU A 181 22.09 11.55 -28.91
N PHE A 182 21.46 10.93 -29.91
CA PHE A 182 22.00 9.82 -30.67
C PHE A 182 22.45 10.33 -32.03
N LEU A 183 23.73 10.13 -32.34
CA LEU A 183 24.35 10.53 -33.60
C LEU A 183 24.90 9.30 -34.30
N LEU A 184 24.49 9.09 -35.56
CA LEU A 184 25.04 8.08 -36.45
C LEU A 184 25.97 8.76 -37.44
N MET A 185 27.25 8.43 -37.40
CA MET A 185 28.30 9.02 -38.24
C MET A 185 29.04 7.96 -39.05
N PRO A 186 29.47 8.26 -40.29
CA PRO A 186 30.47 7.47 -40.97
C PRO A 186 31.83 7.55 -40.27
N GLU A 187 32.59 6.45 -40.32
CA GLU A 187 34.01 6.45 -39.97
C GLU A 187 34.86 6.97 -41.15
N SER A 188 34.56 8.17 -41.65
CA SER A 188 35.33 8.82 -42.73
C SER A 188 36.62 9.46 -42.21
N ASP A 189 37.64 9.60 -43.06
CA ASP A 189 38.88 10.32 -42.69
C ASP A 189 38.61 11.77 -42.31
N PHE A 190 37.67 12.43 -42.99
CA PHE A 190 37.20 13.77 -42.61
C PHE A 190 36.66 13.83 -41.17
N ASN A 191 35.78 12.90 -40.77
CA ASN A 191 35.24 12.84 -39.41
C ASN A 191 36.29 12.49 -38.36
N ARG A 192 37.34 11.76 -38.75
CA ARG A 192 38.47 11.43 -37.88
C ARG A 192 39.35 12.67 -37.64
N ASP A 193 39.59 13.47 -38.67
CA ASP A 193 40.47 14.64 -38.63
C ASP A 193 39.84 15.85 -37.91
N ILE A 194 38.51 15.96 -37.88
CA ILE A 194 37.79 16.99 -37.11
C ILE A 194 38.14 16.90 -35.61
N GLY A 195 38.30 15.69 -35.08
CA GLY A 195 38.56 15.45 -33.68
C GLY A 195 37.37 15.83 -32.79
N VAL A 196 37.61 16.69 -31.80
CA VAL A 196 36.60 17.10 -30.82
C VAL A 196 35.71 18.18 -31.39
N PHE A 197 34.40 18.01 -31.30
CA PHE A 197 33.40 19.03 -31.57
C PHE A 197 32.51 19.21 -30.35
N GLN A 198 31.88 20.38 -30.22
CA GLN A 198 31.07 20.72 -29.05
C GLN A 198 29.59 20.66 -29.42
N LEU A 199 28.80 20.06 -28.55
CA LEU A 199 27.36 20.01 -28.70
C LEU A 199 26.74 20.83 -27.56
N VAL A 200 25.81 21.71 -27.92
CA VAL A 200 25.09 22.57 -26.98
C VAL A 200 23.62 22.22 -27.06
N ALA A 201 23.01 21.90 -25.92
CA ALA A 201 21.57 21.69 -25.81
C ALA A 201 20.96 22.81 -24.96
N GLU A 202 19.90 23.41 -25.50
CA GLU A 202 19.14 24.49 -24.89
C GLU A 202 17.68 24.03 -24.76
N SER A 203 17.11 24.09 -23.55
CA SER A 203 15.66 24.01 -23.38
C SER A 203 15.06 25.40 -23.55
N LEU A 204 14.03 25.48 -24.38
CA LEU A 204 13.33 26.71 -24.73
C LEU A 204 11.94 26.70 -24.12
N SER A 205 11.56 27.83 -23.53
CA SER A 205 10.19 28.08 -23.10
C SER A 205 9.29 28.49 -24.27
N LYS A 206 8.00 28.68 -23.99
CA LYS A 206 7.01 29.12 -25.00
C LYS A 206 7.33 30.48 -25.60
N GLU A 207 7.90 31.36 -24.80
CA GLU A 207 8.33 32.69 -25.23
C GLU A 207 9.67 32.66 -26.00
N GLY A 208 10.24 31.47 -26.24
CA GLY A 208 11.54 31.29 -26.88
C GLY A 208 12.74 31.59 -25.97
N LEU A 209 12.49 31.80 -24.67
CA LEU A 209 13.53 32.05 -23.68
C LEU A 209 14.29 30.76 -23.35
N VAL A 210 15.61 30.87 -23.24
CA VAL A 210 16.48 29.75 -22.87
C VAL A 210 16.36 29.51 -21.35
N MET A 211 15.81 28.36 -20.98
CA MET A 211 15.58 27.99 -19.57
C MET A 211 16.78 27.26 -18.97
N ALA A 212 17.36 26.34 -19.73
CA ALA A 212 18.57 25.65 -19.33
C ALA A 212 19.45 25.41 -20.55
N THR A 213 20.74 25.58 -20.35
CA THR A 213 21.76 25.30 -21.35
C THR A 213 22.73 24.29 -20.78
N SER A 214 23.13 23.33 -21.60
CA SER A 214 24.22 22.43 -21.29
C SER A 214 25.10 22.27 -22.51
N SER A 215 26.39 22.06 -22.28
CA SER A 215 27.33 21.85 -23.36
C SER A 215 28.31 20.73 -23.04
N HIS A 216 28.49 19.85 -24.02
CA HIS A 216 29.34 18.68 -23.89
C HIS A 216 30.30 18.57 -25.10
N PRO A 217 31.61 18.41 -24.87
CA PRO A 217 32.55 18.06 -25.92
C PRO A 217 32.35 16.59 -26.30
N CYS A 218 32.37 16.31 -27.60
CA CYS A 218 32.15 14.99 -28.18
C CYS A 218 33.21 14.72 -29.25
N MET A 219 33.57 13.46 -29.43
CA MET A 219 34.59 13.05 -30.39
C MET A 219 34.25 11.67 -30.94
N LEU A 220 34.56 11.44 -32.21
CA LEU A 220 34.54 10.09 -32.80
C LEU A 220 35.50 9.18 -32.00
N ARG A 221 35.14 7.91 -31.82
CA ARG A 221 36.00 7.03 -31.02
C ARG A 221 37.25 6.73 -31.82
N PHE A 222 38.39 7.20 -31.32
CA PHE A 222 39.67 6.95 -31.95
C PHE A 222 39.94 5.44 -32.00
N ARG A 223 40.36 4.98 -33.19
CA ARG A 223 40.90 3.64 -33.40
C ARG A 223 42.20 3.78 -34.18
N SER A 224 43.21 3.04 -33.76
CA SER A 224 44.49 3.03 -34.47
C SER A 224 44.35 2.37 -35.85
N LEU A 225 45.21 2.78 -36.77
CA LEU A 225 45.23 2.26 -38.15
C LEU A 225 45.36 0.73 -38.21
N PRO A 226 46.24 0.06 -37.44
CA PRO A 226 46.32 -1.40 -37.47
C PRO A 226 45.02 -2.10 -37.03
N ILE A 227 44.34 -1.57 -36.00
CA ILE A 227 43.08 -2.12 -35.50
C ILE A 227 41.97 -1.94 -36.54
N ARG A 228 41.94 -0.80 -37.22
CA ARG A 228 40.99 -0.53 -38.29
C ARG A 228 41.15 -1.52 -39.44
N LEU A 229 42.38 -1.68 -39.95
CA LEU A 229 42.67 -2.62 -41.04
C LEU A 229 42.31 -4.06 -40.65
N MET A 230 42.63 -4.48 -39.43
CA MET A 230 42.25 -5.81 -38.95
C MET A 230 40.73 -5.98 -38.89
N ARG A 231 40.00 -4.96 -38.43
CA ARG A 231 38.53 -4.99 -38.38
C ARG A 231 37.91 -5.03 -39.77
N GLU A 232 38.39 -4.20 -40.69
CA GLU A 232 37.96 -4.16 -42.08
C GLU A 232 38.27 -5.50 -42.77
N PHE A 233 39.41 -6.13 -42.47
CA PHE A 233 39.76 -7.45 -42.97
C PHE A 233 38.81 -8.54 -42.44
N ILE A 234 38.57 -8.59 -41.13
CA ILE A 234 37.65 -9.55 -40.49
C ILE A 234 36.20 -9.32 -40.96
N MET A 235 35.79 -8.06 -41.11
CA MET A 235 34.44 -7.67 -41.54
C MET A 235 34.32 -7.52 -43.06
N SER A 236 35.34 -7.93 -43.84
CA SER A 236 35.37 -7.74 -45.29
C SER A 236 34.18 -8.39 -46.00
N VAL A 237 33.86 -9.63 -45.64
CA VAL A 237 32.72 -10.37 -46.19
C VAL A 237 31.39 -9.66 -45.90
N PRO A 238 31.01 -9.35 -44.64
CA PRO A 238 29.75 -8.68 -44.38
C PRO A 238 29.68 -7.23 -44.91
N LEU A 239 30.82 -6.53 -45.05
CA LEU A 239 30.85 -5.19 -45.68
C LEU A 239 30.55 -5.26 -47.19
N VAL A 240 31.21 -6.16 -47.92
CA VAL A 240 31.01 -6.31 -49.38
C VAL A 240 29.59 -6.78 -49.69
N LEU A 241 29.03 -7.63 -48.82
CA LEU A 241 27.63 -8.07 -48.92
C LEU A 241 26.61 -6.99 -48.50
N GLY A 242 27.06 -5.84 -47.99
CA GLY A 242 26.18 -4.76 -47.52
C GLY A 242 25.40 -5.07 -46.25
N LEU A 243 25.78 -6.12 -45.51
CA LEU A 243 25.14 -6.50 -44.24
C LEU A 243 25.57 -5.58 -43.09
N THR A 244 26.80 -5.06 -43.17
CA THR A 244 27.36 -4.12 -42.20
C THR A 244 27.91 -2.89 -42.92
N ALA A 245 27.92 -1.75 -42.23
CA ALA A 245 28.45 -0.50 -42.74
C ALA A 245 29.52 0.07 -41.80
N GLU A 246 30.43 0.87 -42.34
CA GLU A 246 31.48 1.57 -41.60
C GLU A 246 30.93 2.80 -40.87
N THR A 247 30.01 2.54 -39.95
CA THR A 247 29.33 3.57 -39.16
C THR A 247 29.63 3.42 -37.69
N GLN A 248 29.67 4.55 -37.00
CA GLN A 248 29.78 4.63 -35.56
C GLN A 248 28.58 5.37 -34.98
N THR A 249 28.03 4.82 -33.91
CA THR A 249 27.00 5.47 -33.10
C THR A 249 27.62 6.15 -31.88
N ILE A 250 27.19 7.37 -31.61
CA ILE A 250 27.57 8.14 -30.42
C ILE A 250 26.29 8.52 -29.67
N VAL A 251 26.25 8.22 -28.37
CA VAL A 251 25.16 8.62 -27.50
C VAL A 251 25.72 9.54 -26.42
N VAL A 252 25.17 10.75 -26.35
CA VAL A 252 25.64 11.79 -25.43
C VAL A 252 24.47 12.25 -24.59
N THR A 253 24.61 12.18 -23.27
CA THR A 253 23.65 12.77 -22.34
C THR A 253 23.89 14.27 -22.27
N MET A 254 22.95 15.06 -22.80
CA MET A 254 23.14 16.48 -23.02
C MET A 254 22.62 17.34 -21.90
N LEU A 255 21.36 17.13 -21.51
CA LEU A 255 20.66 18.06 -20.64
C LEU A 255 19.90 17.29 -19.56
N LYS A 256 20.02 17.79 -18.33
CA LYS A 256 19.20 17.38 -17.19
C LYS A 256 18.46 18.61 -16.72
N HIS A 257 17.15 18.65 -16.95
CA HIS A 257 16.30 19.77 -16.56
C HIS A 257 15.10 19.27 -15.78
N LYS A 258 14.73 19.95 -14.69
CA LYS A 258 13.50 19.64 -13.96
C LYS A 258 12.38 20.49 -14.53
N GLU A 259 11.35 19.85 -15.04
CA GLU A 259 10.22 20.53 -15.65
C GLU A 259 9.47 21.35 -14.59
N GLY A 260 9.30 22.63 -14.85
CA GLY A 260 8.69 23.61 -13.96
C GLY A 260 7.76 24.56 -14.70
N LEU A 261 7.45 25.70 -14.06
CA LEU A 261 6.83 26.83 -14.73
C LEU A 261 7.93 27.87 -15.02
N PRO A 262 8.05 28.40 -16.24
CA PRO A 262 7.26 28.09 -17.45
C PRO A 262 7.61 26.73 -18.09
N ARG A 263 6.69 26.17 -18.89
CA ARG A 263 6.84 24.82 -19.51
C ARG A 263 7.87 24.84 -20.64
N THR A 264 8.64 23.77 -20.79
CA THR A 264 9.52 23.55 -21.94
C THR A 264 8.68 23.24 -23.18
N GLU A 265 8.80 24.04 -24.22
CA GLU A 265 8.12 23.81 -25.52
C GLU A 265 9.04 23.17 -26.54
N ALA A 266 10.33 23.52 -26.52
CA ALA A 266 11.27 23.00 -27.49
C ALA A 266 12.65 22.74 -26.88
N ILE A 267 13.37 21.81 -27.48
CA ILE A 267 14.78 21.57 -27.20
C ILE A 267 15.55 21.91 -28.47
N ARG A 268 16.44 22.88 -28.37
CA ARG A 268 17.37 23.25 -29.44
C ARG A 268 18.72 22.60 -29.19
N ILE A 269 19.28 22.00 -30.24
CA ILE A 269 20.60 21.39 -30.21
C ILE A 269 21.45 22.06 -31.29
N THR A 270 22.59 22.59 -30.89
CA THR A 270 23.53 23.30 -31.77
C THR A 270 24.85 22.55 -31.78
N MET A 271 25.43 22.33 -32.96
CA MET A 271 26.79 21.82 -33.09
C MET A 271 27.77 22.97 -33.32
N ILE A 272 28.84 22.99 -32.54
CA ILE A 272 29.86 24.02 -32.57
C ILE A 272 31.20 23.34 -32.88
N PRO A 273 31.94 23.78 -33.91
CA PRO A 273 33.26 23.25 -34.21
C PRO A 273 34.26 23.61 -33.11
N ARG A 274 35.40 22.91 -33.08
CA ARG A 274 36.50 23.27 -32.17
C ARG A 274 36.95 24.71 -32.46
N ALA A 275 37.27 25.46 -31.41
CA ALA A 275 37.84 26.79 -31.57
C ALA A 275 39.08 26.74 -32.50
N GLY A 276 39.07 27.58 -33.54
CA GLY A 276 40.13 27.64 -34.55
C GLY A 276 39.98 26.65 -35.72
N THR A 277 38.94 25.81 -35.75
CA THR A 277 38.58 25.00 -36.91
C THR A 277 37.19 25.36 -37.42
N PHE A 278 36.94 25.10 -38.70
CA PHE A 278 35.63 25.27 -39.35
C PHE A 278 34.97 23.93 -39.69
N GLY A 279 35.59 22.81 -39.30
CA GLY A 279 35.14 21.46 -39.65
C GLY A 279 34.02 20.99 -38.73
N LEU A 280 32.83 20.77 -39.30
CA LEU A 280 31.69 20.14 -38.64
C LEU A 280 31.61 18.66 -39.01
N PRO A 281 31.20 17.76 -38.08
CA PRO A 281 31.12 16.33 -38.37
C PRO A 281 30.02 16.02 -39.38
N GLN A 282 30.30 15.08 -40.29
CA GLN A 282 29.33 14.50 -41.19
C GLN A 282 28.50 13.45 -40.45
N LEU A 283 27.19 13.52 -40.63
CA LEU A 283 26.20 12.71 -39.92
C LEU A 283 25.23 12.09 -40.94
N TYR A 284 24.87 10.83 -40.74
CA TYR A 284 23.79 10.20 -41.51
C TYR A 284 22.44 10.42 -40.85
N GLN A 285 22.40 10.27 -39.53
CA GLN A 285 21.17 10.36 -38.77
C GLN A 285 21.44 10.93 -37.39
N SER A 286 20.56 11.82 -36.94
CA SER A 286 20.49 12.28 -35.57
C SER A 286 19.13 12.00 -35.00
N GLN A 287 19.08 11.64 -33.73
CA GLN A 287 17.85 11.39 -33.01
C GLN A 287 17.97 11.94 -31.60
N ILE A 288 16.89 12.52 -31.11
CA ILE A 288 16.77 12.93 -29.72
C ILE A 288 16.08 11.81 -28.94
N ILE A 289 16.69 11.42 -27.83
CA ILE A 289 16.14 10.44 -26.89
C ILE A 289 15.83 11.20 -25.61
N LEU A 290 14.54 11.34 -25.35
CA LEU A 290 14.04 11.95 -24.13
C LEU A 290 13.65 10.88 -23.15
N LYS A 291 14.16 10.97 -21.92
CA LYS A 291 13.71 10.13 -20.81
C LYS A 291 13.23 11.03 -19.68
N SER A 292 11.96 10.93 -19.34
CA SER A 292 11.43 11.55 -18.12
C SER A 292 11.59 10.58 -16.94
N GLN A 293 12.10 11.08 -15.83
CA GLN A 293 12.10 10.36 -14.56
C GLN A 293 11.14 11.05 -13.59
N PRO A 294 10.22 10.28 -12.97
CA PRO A 294 9.31 10.83 -12.00
C PRO A 294 10.06 11.23 -10.72
N PRO A 295 9.51 12.16 -9.93
CA PRO A 295 10.10 12.52 -8.64
C PRO A 295 10.31 11.29 -7.74
N TRP A 296 11.27 11.39 -6.83
CA TRP A 296 11.80 10.24 -6.07
C TRP A 296 10.71 9.38 -5.39
N TYR A 297 9.65 10.00 -4.87
CA TYR A 297 8.55 9.30 -4.20
C TYR A 297 7.73 8.43 -5.18
N LYS A 298 7.49 8.92 -6.41
CA LYS A 298 6.83 8.16 -7.47
C LYS A 298 7.72 7.03 -7.98
N ASN A 299 9.03 7.24 -8.04
CA ASN A 299 9.99 6.18 -8.38
C ASN A 299 10.00 5.07 -7.30
N LEU A 300 9.87 5.43 -6.01
CA LEU A 300 9.75 4.45 -4.94
C LEU A 300 8.47 3.61 -5.12
N VAL A 301 7.33 4.27 -5.36
CA VAL A 301 6.04 3.59 -5.64
C VAL A 301 6.16 2.68 -6.86
N TYR A 302 6.82 3.14 -7.92
CA TYR A 302 7.06 2.36 -9.14
C TYR A 302 7.84 1.08 -8.85
N LYS A 303 8.94 1.18 -8.08
CA LYS A 303 9.75 0.01 -7.70
C LYS A 303 9.00 -0.95 -6.78
N TRP A 304 8.15 -0.42 -5.90
CA TRP A 304 7.42 -1.16 -4.87
C TRP A 304 5.95 -1.43 -5.28
N LYS A 305 5.65 -1.34 -6.58
CA LYS A 305 4.28 -1.40 -7.10
C LYS A 305 3.51 -2.65 -6.64
N TRP A 306 4.20 -3.78 -6.54
CA TRP A 306 3.60 -5.04 -6.11
C TRP A 306 3.28 -5.04 -4.62
N THR A 307 4.19 -4.57 -3.77
CA THR A 307 3.94 -4.54 -2.33
C THR A 307 2.85 -3.53 -2.02
N ILE A 308 2.93 -2.31 -2.56
CA ILE A 308 1.91 -1.27 -2.36
C ILE A 308 0.54 -1.74 -2.87
N SER A 309 0.48 -2.43 -4.01
CA SER A 309 -0.78 -2.99 -4.52
C SER A 309 -1.38 -4.06 -3.60
N VAL A 310 -0.56 -4.93 -3.01
CA VAL A 310 -1.03 -5.95 -2.06
C VAL A 310 -1.53 -5.31 -0.77
N TRP A 311 -0.77 -4.36 -0.20
CA TRP A 311 -1.18 -3.63 1.01
C TRP A 311 -2.43 -2.79 0.79
N ALA A 312 -2.54 -2.11 -0.36
CA ALA A 312 -3.73 -1.34 -0.72
C ALA A 312 -4.95 -2.25 -0.89
N SER A 313 -4.81 -3.38 -1.59
CA SER A 313 -5.88 -4.38 -1.72
C SER A 313 -6.33 -4.92 -0.36
N MET A 314 -5.38 -5.25 0.53
CA MET A 314 -5.68 -5.71 1.89
C MET A 314 -6.45 -4.66 2.71
N TYR A 315 -6.04 -3.38 2.62
CA TYR A 315 -6.74 -2.29 3.31
C TYR A 315 -8.15 -2.07 2.75
N MET A 316 -8.31 -2.11 1.43
CA MET A 316 -9.61 -2.01 0.76
C MET A 316 -10.51 -3.20 1.12
N TYR A 317 -9.96 -4.41 1.23
CA TYR A 317 -10.68 -5.59 1.70
C TYR A 317 -11.16 -5.43 3.14
N ALA A 318 -10.28 -5.02 4.05
CA ALA A 318 -10.63 -4.83 5.46
C ALA A 318 -11.70 -3.75 5.65
N THR A 319 -11.62 -2.63 4.93
CA THR A 319 -12.63 -1.56 5.00
C THR A 319 -13.97 -2.00 4.43
N LEU A 320 -13.99 -2.67 3.27
CA LEU A 320 -15.21 -3.23 2.71
C LEU A 320 -15.84 -4.31 3.62
N LEU A 321 -15.01 -5.12 4.29
CA LEU A 321 -15.46 -6.11 5.27
C LEU A 321 -16.12 -5.43 6.49
N VAL A 322 -15.50 -4.38 7.04
CA VAL A 322 -16.06 -3.62 8.17
C VAL A 322 -17.38 -2.94 7.78
N ILE A 323 -17.47 -2.37 6.57
CA ILE A 323 -18.70 -1.77 6.04
C ILE A 323 -19.79 -2.85 5.92
N LEU A 324 -19.45 -4.01 5.34
CA LEU A 324 -20.37 -5.13 5.22
C LEU A 324 -20.87 -5.60 6.60
N LEU A 325 -19.98 -5.77 7.58
CA LEU A 325 -20.37 -6.15 8.94
C LEU A 325 -21.23 -5.09 9.64
N SER A 326 -20.98 -3.81 9.38
CA SER A 326 -21.72 -2.70 9.97
C SER A 326 -23.12 -2.57 9.36
N TRP A 327 -23.25 -2.74 8.04
CA TRP A 327 -24.54 -2.71 7.34
C TRP A 327 -25.34 -4.00 7.49
N CYS A 328 -24.65 -5.14 7.65
CA CYS A 328 -25.26 -6.46 7.83
C CYS A 328 -25.41 -6.86 9.31
N ARG A 329 -25.05 -6.01 10.29
CA ARG A 329 -25.39 -6.25 11.71
C ARG A 329 -26.87 -6.64 11.93
N PRO A 330 -27.88 -6.03 11.28
CA PRO A 330 -29.27 -6.48 11.38
C PRO A 330 -29.59 -7.77 10.59
N LEU A 331 -28.74 -8.20 9.66
CA LEU A 331 -28.92 -9.40 8.81
C LEU A 331 -28.21 -10.64 9.35
N VAL A 332 -27.12 -10.49 10.12
CA VAL A 332 -26.34 -11.59 10.70
C VAL A 332 -26.90 -12.00 12.08
N PHE A 333 -27.55 -11.09 12.82
CA PHE A 333 -28.14 -11.35 14.13
C PHE A 333 -29.62 -11.84 14.22
N PRO A 334 -30.44 -11.97 13.16
CA PRO A 334 -31.80 -12.52 13.32
C PRO A 334 -31.80 -14.05 13.43
N VAL A 335 -30.75 -14.74 12.97
CA VAL A 335 -30.69 -16.21 12.89
C VAL A 335 -30.33 -16.86 14.23
N ILE A 336 -29.59 -16.16 15.09
CA ILE A 336 -29.25 -16.67 16.44
C ILE A 336 -30.46 -16.56 17.38
N ALA A 337 -31.32 -15.55 17.21
CA ALA A 337 -32.52 -15.40 18.04
C ALA A 337 -33.57 -16.50 17.78
N THR A 338 -33.65 -17.03 16.55
CA THR A 338 -34.62 -18.08 16.22
C THR A 338 -34.26 -19.46 16.76
N SER A 339 -32.99 -19.75 17.07
CA SER A 339 -32.61 -21.04 17.66
C SER A 339 -32.91 -21.14 19.16
N PHE A 340 -33.07 -20.01 19.87
CA PHE A 340 -33.39 -20.01 21.29
C PHE A 340 -34.89 -20.13 21.60
N MET A 341 -35.79 -19.76 20.68
CA MET A 341 -37.24 -19.89 20.92
C MET A 341 -37.78 -21.31 20.71
N THR A 342 -37.17 -22.13 19.85
CA THR A 342 -37.68 -23.48 19.56
C THR A 342 -37.41 -24.51 20.66
N SER A 343 -36.57 -24.19 21.67
CA SER A 343 -36.33 -25.06 22.83
C SER A 343 -37.29 -24.79 23.99
N ALA A 344 -38.08 -23.72 23.96
CA ALA A 344 -39.01 -23.38 25.04
C ALA A 344 -40.39 -24.07 24.91
N ASP A 345 -40.77 -24.52 23.71
CA ASP A 345 -42.13 -25.03 23.44
C ASP A 345 -42.30 -26.57 23.57
N VAL A 346 -41.26 -27.32 23.97
CA VAL A 346 -41.35 -28.81 24.04
C VAL A 346 -41.63 -29.35 25.46
N ASN A 347 -41.65 -28.51 26.50
CA ASN A 347 -41.86 -28.98 27.89
C ASN A 347 -43.23 -28.67 28.51
N SER A 348 -44.25 -28.29 27.72
CA SER A 348 -45.58 -27.93 28.27
C SER A 348 -46.69 -28.87 27.80
N THR A 349 -46.69 -30.13 28.23
CA THR A 349 -47.94 -30.92 28.34
C THR A 349 -47.77 -32.08 29.34
N ALA A 350 -48.32 -31.94 30.55
CA ALA A 350 -49.03 -32.95 31.36
C ALA A 350 -48.84 -32.77 32.88
N GLU A 351 -49.98 -32.59 33.54
CA GLU A 351 -50.34 -32.87 34.95
C GLU A 351 -49.81 -32.00 36.11
N ALA A 352 -50.77 -31.31 36.75
CA ALA A 352 -50.79 -30.83 38.13
C ALA A 352 -51.02 -32.03 39.11
N PRO A 353 -50.91 -31.93 40.46
CA PRO A 353 -50.95 -30.73 41.31
C PRO A 353 -50.01 -30.71 42.56
N GLU A 354 -50.13 -29.64 43.37
CA GLU A 354 -49.65 -29.37 44.75
C GLU A 354 -48.42 -28.45 44.92
N GLU A 355 -48.71 -27.22 45.37
CA GLU A 355 -47.84 -26.35 46.20
C GLU A 355 -47.98 -26.76 47.70
N PRO A 356 -47.15 -26.29 48.67
CA PRO A 356 -46.16 -25.20 48.63
C PRO A 356 -44.79 -25.47 49.32
N GLN A 357 -43.72 -24.75 48.95
CA GLN A 357 -42.83 -23.98 49.87
C GLN A 357 -41.48 -23.57 49.24
N GLU A 358 -41.20 -22.27 49.38
CA GLU A 358 -39.90 -21.61 49.63
C GLU A 358 -38.60 -22.21 49.08
N GLU A 359 -38.03 -21.60 48.03
CA GLU A 359 -36.61 -21.19 48.01
C GLU A 359 -36.34 -20.22 46.84
N GLY A 360 -36.50 -18.92 47.10
CA GLY A 360 -36.13 -17.85 46.19
C GLY A 360 -34.88 -17.14 46.70
N ARG A 361 -33.70 -17.66 46.37
CA ARG A 361 -32.41 -17.01 46.63
C ARG A 361 -31.50 -17.40 45.48
N GLU A 362 -31.47 -16.63 44.39
CA GLU A 362 -30.21 -15.98 43.97
C GLU A 362 -30.39 -14.90 42.88
N GLU A 363 -31.57 -14.73 42.27
CA GLU A 363 -31.76 -13.77 41.16
C GLU A 363 -32.00 -12.31 41.61
N SER A 364 -32.37 -12.11 42.88
CA SER A 364 -32.59 -10.78 43.48
C SER A 364 -31.31 -9.95 43.61
N ASP A 365 -30.19 -10.59 43.94
CA ASP A 365 -28.95 -9.89 44.31
C ASP A 365 -28.18 -9.32 43.10
N VAL A 366 -28.34 -9.92 41.91
CA VAL A 366 -27.70 -9.43 40.67
C VAL A 366 -28.40 -8.15 40.16
N SER A 367 -29.73 -8.07 40.32
CA SER A 367 -30.50 -6.88 39.92
C SER A 367 -30.26 -5.70 40.89
N GLU A 368 -30.13 -5.98 42.19
CA GLU A 368 -29.78 -4.99 43.22
C GLU A 368 -28.37 -4.42 43.04
N SER A 369 -27.37 -5.27 42.77
CA SER A 369 -25.97 -4.86 42.61
C SER A 369 -25.75 -4.01 41.37
N VAL A 370 -26.41 -4.33 40.24
CA VAL A 370 -26.40 -3.51 39.02
C VAL A 370 -27.08 -2.15 39.24
N ARG A 371 -28.16 -2.10 40.03
CA ARG A 371 -28.87 -0.85 40.38
C ARG A 371 -28.00 0.06 41.25
N ARG A 372 -27.29 -0.49 42.24
CA ARG A 372 -26.35 0.25 43.11
C ARG A 372 -25.16 0.81 42.33
N TRP A 373 -24.62 0.04 41.37
CA TRP A 373 -23.52 0.51 40.52
C TRP A 373 -23.93 1.68 39.62
N ARG A 374 -25.14 1.67 39.05
CA ARG A 374 -25.67 2.78 38.23
C ARG A 374 -25.90 4.06 39.05
N GLN A 375 -26.35 3.94 40.30
CA GLN A 375 -26.55 5.09 41.18
C GLN A 375 -25.23 5.75 41.60
N SER A 376 -24.18 4.97 41.86
CA SER A 376 -22.84 5.50 42.19
C SER A 376 -22.19 6.27 41.04
N ARG A 377 -22.40 5.84 39.78
CA ARG A 377 -21.91 6.59 38.60
C ARG A 377 -22.66 7.91 38.38
N ARG A 378 -23.97 7.95 38.65
CA ARG A 378 -24.77 9.19 38.56
C ARG A 378 -24.35 10.23 39.61
N LYS A 379 -24.01 9.81 40.83
CA LYS A 379 -23.50 10.72 41.88
C LYS A 379 -22.14 11.34 41.51
N ARG A 380 -21.22 10.58 40.91
CA ARG A 380 -19.92 11.13 40.44
C ARG A 380 -20.06 12.11 39.28
N LYS A 381 -21.04 11.90 38.38
CA LYS A 381 -21.34 12.86 37.30
C LYS A 381 -22.04 14.14 37.81
N ALA A 382 -22.89 14.04 38.83
CA ALA A 382 -23.52 15.21 39.44
C ALA A 382 -22.53 16.10 40.22
N MET A 383 -21.54 15.50 40.90
CA MET A 383 -20.46 16.26 41.57
C MET A 383 -19.52 16.98 40.58
N LEU A 384 -19.28 16.40 39.40
CA LEU A 384 -18.46 17.01 38.34
C LEU A 384 -19.19 18.13 37.58
N GLN A 385 -20.53 18.17 37.60
CA GLN A 385 -21.32 19.26 37.01
C GLN A 385 -21.55 20.43 37.98
N GLN A 386 -21.31 20.25 39.29
CA GLN A 386 -21.46 21.32 40.29
C GLN A 386 -20.19 22.18 40.47
N SER A 387 -19.06 21.81 39.86
CA SER A 387 -17.77 22.51 40.00
C SER A 387 -17.37 23.39 38.80
N VAL A 388 -18.28 23.67 37.85
CA VAL A 388 -17.98 24.49 36.67
C VAL A 388 -19.07 25.56 36.45
N SER A 389 -18.95 26.67 37.20
CA SER A 389 -19.38 28.07 36.93
C SER A 389 -20.87 28.39 36.63
N PRO A 390 -21.30 29.67 36.62
CA PRO A 390 -20.94 30.85 37.43
C PRO A 390 -22.20 31.64 37.91
N GLU A 391 -22.19 32.44 38.99
CA GLU A 391 -22.99 33.69 38.98
C GLU A 391 -22.65 34.73 40.09
N PHE A 392 -22.13 35.91 39.65
CA PHE A 392 -22.47 37.32 39.99
C PHE A 392 -22.39 37.79 41.47
N ALA A 393 -22.09 39.02 41.85
CA ALA A 393 -21.65 40.31 41.32
C ALA A 393 -21.43 41.15 42.63
N ASP A 394 -20.74 42.25 42.79
CA ASP A 394 -20.49 43.44 41.98
C ASP A 394 -19.34 44.21 42.65
N ASP A 395 -18.82 45.15 41.88
CA ASP A 395 -18.31 46.45 42.29
C ASP A 395 -16.80 46.67 42.54
N SER A 396 -16.24 47.30 41.50
CA SER A 396 -15.60 48.62 41.55
C SER A 396 -14.08 48.76 41.68
N ALA A 397 -13.58 49.48 40.66
CA ALA A 397 -12.51 50.47 40.66
C ALA A 397 -11.03 50.03 40.51
N SER A 398 -10.62 49.98 39.23
CA SER A 398 -9.57 50.82 38.61
C SER A 398 -8.09 50.73 39.01
N SER A 399 -7.28 50.80 37.94
CA SER A 399 -6.00 51.53 37.78
C SER A 399 -4.68 50.73 37.86
N ILE A 400 -4.18 50.43 36.64
CA ILE A 400 -2.86 50.73 36.04
C ILE A 400 -1.60 50.95 36.93
N SER A 401 -0.46 50.56 36.32
CA SER A 401 0.94 50.98 36.55
C SER A 401 1.73 50.11 37.54
N ILE A 402 2.77 49.37 37.12
CA ILE A 402 4.16 49.73 36.77
C ILE A 402 5.14 49.60 37.96
N THR A 403 6.31 49.03 37.66
CA THR A 403 7.63 49.01 38.35
C THR A 403 7.81 48.26 39.67
N ARG A 404 8.57 47.15 39.60
CA ARG A 404 10.02 46.99 39.89
C ARG A 404 10.62 47.63 41.17
N GLU A 405 11.60 46.88 41.69
CA GLU A 405 12.66 47.20 42.67
C GLU A 405 12.24 47.22 44.15
N ASP A 406 13.06 46.89 45.13
CA ASP A 406 14.35 46.19 45.33
C ASP A 406 14.60 46.40 46.82
N THR A 407 15.17 45.43 47.55
CA THR A 407 15.99 45.59 48.77
C THR A 407 16.24 44.21 49.35
N ALA A 408 17.37 43.83 49.93
CA ALA A 408 18.65 44.43 50.28
C ALA A 408 19.54 43.20 50.64
N ASP A 409 20.83 43.24 50.92
CA ASP A 409 21.76 44.31 51.25
C ASP A 409 23.19 43.73 51.20
N SER A 410 24.15 44.65 51.00
CA SER A 410 25.48 44.78 51.64
C SER A 410 26.19 43.53 52.22
N SER A 411 27.50 43.32 52.15
CA SER A 411 28.65 44.16 51.81
C SER A 411 29.93 43.36 52.14
N GLU A 412 31.06 43.84 51.60
CA GLU A 412 32.47 43.42 51.83
C GLU A 412 33.02 42.24 51.02
#